data_AF-A0A9D1ZSB9-F1
#
_entry.id   AF-A0A9D1ZSB9-F1
#
_cell.length_a   1.000
_cell.length_b   1.000
_cell.length_c   1.000
_cell.angle_alpha   90.00
_cell.angle_beta   90.00
_cell.angle_gamma   90.00
#
_symmetry.space_group_name_H-M   'P 1'
#
loop_
_entity.id
_entity.type
_entity.pdbx_description
1 polymer ?
#
loop_
_entity_poly.entity_id
_entity_poly.type
_entity_poly.pdbx_seq_one_letter_code
_entity_poly.pdbx_strand_id
1 'polypeptide(L)'
;AYHEGGHALVAAALRNSAPVTKITILPRGRALGYTMVMPQDDKYSTTRHELLDQMAYAMGGRAAEELIFHDPSTGASNDIQKATDTARKMVTEYGMSAKVGSVRLAAKESDPFLGGGAGGGNNFSDEMAYLVDQEVAALLEQAHDEAYEILRDNRDVLDALSLALLEKETLLENDLAEIFAGVRKRPERDHWYSKSNREPSALPPVKVAKAEADETPVDEEPIVQQPTVDPMDPGNPHPGAAGPAGNPDVDPLGGPR
;
A
#
# COMPACT_ATOMS: atom_id res chain seq x y z
N ALA A 1 -26.37 5.91 8.99
CA ALA A 1 -26.26 7.27 8.44
C ALA A 1 -24.96 7.94 8.88
N TYR A 2 -24.81 8.34 10.15
CA TYR A 2 -23.57 8.98 10.63
C TYR A 2 -22.29 8.19 10.38
N HIS A 3 -22.31 6.86 10.53
CA HIS A 3 -21.17 6.00 10.20
C HIS A 3 -20.72 6.15 8.74
N GLU A 4 -21.63 5.94 7.79
CA GLU A 4 -21.35 6.10 6.36
C GLU A 4 -21.02 7.54 5.98
N GLY A 5 -21.73 8.50 6.58
CA GLY A 5 -21.44 9.92 6.41
C GLY A 5 -20.05 10.30 6.91
N GLY A 6 -19.57 9.63 7.97
CA GLY A 6 -18.23 9.78 8.52
C GLY A 6 -17.14 9.41 7.52
N HIS A 7 -17.23 8.22 6.93
CA HIS A 7 -16.32 7.80 5.86
C HIS A 7 -16.29 8.79 4.70
N ALA A 8 -17.45 9.16 4.20
CA ALA A 8 -17.55 10.02 3.04
C ALA A 8 -17.06 11.44 3.29
N LEU A 9 -17.40 12.04 4.44
CA LEU A 9 -16.95 13.37 4.79
C LEU A 9 -15.44 13.41 5.01
N VAL A 10 -14.86 12.36 5.61
CA VAL A 10 -13.40 12.25 5.74
C VAL A 10 -12.75 12.17 4.36
N ALA A 11 -13.20 11.29 3.47
CA ALA A 11 -12.71 11.26 2.08
C ALA A 11 -12.84 12.62 1.38
N ALA A 12 -13.97 13.30 1.54
CA ALA A 12 -14.22 14.60 0.94
C ALA A 12 -13.33 15.71 1.53
N ALA A 13 -12.87 15.61 2.79
CA ALA A 13 -12.03 16.64 3.42
C ALA A 13 -10.52 16.44 3.16
N LEU A 14 -10.09 15.21 2.86
CA LEU A 14 -8.70 14.87 2.60
C LEU A 14 -8.22 15.38 1.23
N ARG A 15 -6.90 15.42 1.05
CA ARG A 15 -6.24 16.02 -0.12
C ARG A 15 -5.89 15.01 -1.20
N ASN A 16 -5.60 13.76 -0.83
CA ASN A 16 -5.20 12.71 -1.76
C ASN A 16 -6.23 11.58 -1.86
N SER A 17 -7.44 11.77 -1.31
CA SER A 17 -8.56 10.85 -1.51
C SER A 17 -9.19 11.07 -2.89
N ALA A 18 -9.58 9.97 -3.52
CA ALA A 18 -10.43 10.01 -4.69
C ALA A 18 -11.84 10.57 -4.34
N PRO A 19 -12.58 11.06 -5.34
CA PRO A 19 -13.93 11.59 -5.13
C PRO A 19 -14.90 10.49 -4.67
N VAL A 20 -15.81 10.87 -3.77
CA VAL A 20 -16.93 10.02 -3.34
C VAL A 20 -18.02 10.11 -4.39
N THR A 21 -18.40 8.98 -4.99
CA THR A 21 -19.39 8.94 -6.07
C THR A 21 -20.76 8.43 -5.61
N LYS A 22 -20.78 7.66 -4.52
CA LYS A 22 -22.02 7.10 -3.99
C LYS A 22 -21.89 6.79 -2.50
N ILE A 23 -22.97 7.03 -1.76
CA ILE A 23 -23.13 6.58 -0.37
C ILE A 23 -24.48 5.92 -0.24
N THR A 24 -24.57 4.82 0.51
CA THR A 24 -25.86 4.20 0.84
C THR A 24 -25.86 3.65 2.25
N ILE A 25 -27.01 3.75 2.93
CA ILE A 25 -27.29 3.12 4.23
C ILE A 25 -28.13 1.85 4.07
N LEU A 26 -28.31 1.38 2.84
CA LEU A 26 -28.97 0.10 2.59
C LEU A 26 -27.98 -1.04 2.83
N PRO A 27 -28.35 -2.08 3.58
CA PRO A 27 -27.47 -3.18 3.90
C PRO A 27 -27.05 -3.95 2.64
N ARG A 28 -25.77 -4.36 2.58
CA ARG A 28 -25.24 -5.28 1.59
C ARG A 28 -24.33 -6.30 2.25
N GLY A 29 -24.77 -7.57 2.25
CA GLY A 29 -24.00 -8.67 2.83
C GLY A 29 -23.77 -8.44 4.32
N ARG A 30 -22.51 -8.31 4.73
CA ARG A 30 -22.11 -8.08 6.15
C ARG A 30 -22.01 -6.60 6.53
N ALA A 31 -22.16 -5.68 5.57
CA ALA A 31 -22.09 -4.24 5.82
C ALA A 31 -23.51 -3.64 5.89
N LEU A 32 -23.73 -2.73 6.83
CA LEU A 32 -25.02 -2.05 7.02
C LEU A 32 -25.20 -0.84 6.07
N GLY A 33 -24.14 -0.45 5.37
CA GLY A 33 -24.08 0.58 4.34
C GLY A 33 -22.73 0.51 3.63
N TYR A 34 -22.48 1.39 2.66
CA TYR A 34 -21.13 1.63 2.15
C TYR A 34 -20.98 2.99 1.48
N THR A 35 -19.76 3.50 1.52
CA THR A 35 -19.27 4.64 0.76
C THR A 35 -18.40 4.15 -0.41
N MET A 36 -18.66 4.66 -1.61
CA MET A 36 -17.90 4.36 -2.82
C MET A 36 -17.00 5.55 -3.19
N VAL A 37 -15.70 5.29 -3.18
CA VAL A 37 -14.65 6.20 -3.62
C VAL A 37 -14.05 5.63 -4.90
N MET A 38 -14.12 6.35 -6.01
CA MET A 38 -13.64 5.85 -7.31
C MET A 38 -12.34 6.55 -7.73
N PRO A 39 -11.23 5.80 -7.92
CA PRO A 39 -10.01 6.34 -8.51
C PRO A 39 -10.26 6.87 -9.93
N GLN A 40 -9.61 7.98 -10.29
CA GLN A 40 -9.69 8.54 -11.65
C GLN A 40 -8.61 8.00 -12.58
N ASP A 41 -7.49 7.51 -12.03
CA ASP A 41 -6.34 7.02 -12.78
C ASP A 41 -5.93 5.61 -12.31
N ASP A 42 -5.45 4.79 -13.24
CA ASP A 42 -4.78 3.52 -12.92
C ASP A 42 -3.39 3.80 -12.33
N LYS A 43 -3.27 3.71 -11.00
CA LYS A 43 -2.00 3.90 -10.29
C LYS A 43 -1.40 2.55 -9.91
N TYR A 44 -0.13 2.36 -10.25
CA TYR A 44 0.67 1.19 -9.84
C TYR A 44 1.38 1.37 -8.48
N SER A 45 1.41 2.59 -7.94
CA SER A 45 2.10 2.89 -6.68
C SER A 45 1.30 3.90 -5.86
N THR A 46 1.35 3.75 -4.52
CA THR A 46 0.67 4.61 -3.56
C THR A 46 1.69 5.28 -2.65
N THR A 47 1.58 6.59 -2.49
CA THR A 47 2.45 7.40 -1.65
C THR A 47 2.09 7.25 -0.17
N ARG A 48 3.01 7.64 0.73
CA ARG A 48 2.76 7.61 2.18
C ARG A 48 1.54 8.45 2.58
N HIS A 49 1.35 9.63 1.98
CA HIS A 49 0.21 10.51 2.31
C HIS A 49 -1.12 9.93 1.83
N GLU A 50 -1.14 9.25 0.68
CA GLU A 50 -2.34 8.52 0.22
C GLU A 50 -2.68 7.36 1.15
N LEU A 51 -1.69 6.60 1.65
CA LEU A 51 -1.94 5.53 2.63
C LEU A 51 -2.48 6.08 3.97
N LEU A 52 -1.95 7.21 4.44
CA LEU A 52 -2.50 7.89 5.62
C LEU A 52 -3.94 8.37 5.38
N ASP A 53 -4.25 8.91 4.19
CA ASP A 53 -5.61 9.29 3.80
C ASP A 53 -6.55 8.09 3.78
N GLN A 54 -6.09 6.94 3.26
CA GLN A 54 -6.85 5.69 3.28
C GLN A 54 -7.13 5.19 4.70
N MET A 55 -6.16 5.32 5.61
CA MET A 55 -6.35 4.97 7.01
C MET A 55 -7.35 5.91 7.69
N ALA A 56 -7.23 7.23 7.51
CA ALA A 56 -8.17 8.19 8.08
C ALA A 56 -9.59 7.96 7.52
N TYR A 57 -9.72 7.71 6.22
CA TYR A 57 -10.98 7.31 5.60
C TYR A 57 -11.59 6.07 6.27
N ALA A 58 -10.80 5.01 6.49
CA ALA A 58 -11.27 3.80 7.16
C ALA A 58 -11.68 4.06 8.62
N MET A 59 -11.00 4.97 9.34
CA MET A 59 -11.37 5.31 10.71
C MET A 59 -12.58 6.26 10.81
N GLY A 60 -13.03 6.84 9.69
CA GLY A 60 -14.11 7.83 9.64
C GLY A 60 -15.44 7.39 10.26
N GLY A 61 -15.90 6.17 9.99
CA GLY A 61 -17.14 5.64 10.55
C GLY A 61 -17.08 5.50 12.08
N ARG A 62 -15.98 4.94 12.59
CA ARG A 62 -15.72 4.83 14.04
C ARG A 62 -15.63 6.20 14.71
N ALA A 63 -14.87 7.12 14.14
CA ALA A 63 -14.72 8.47 14.68
C ALA A 63 -16.06 9.23 14.70
N ALA A 64 -16.92 9.02 13.70
CA ALA A 64 -18.26 9.60 13.68
C ALA A 64 -19.15 9.05 14.80
N GLU A 65 -19.11 7.75 15.06
CA GLU A 65 -19.87 7.16 16.17
C GLU A 65 -19.41 7.71 17.52
N GLU A 66 -18.10 7.84 17.71
CA GLU A 66 -17.53 8.41 18.93
C GLU A 66 -17.92 9.88 19.15
N LEU A 67 -17.87 10.69 18.08
CA LEU A 67 -18.22 12.10 18.13
C LEU A 67 -19.71 12.34 18.41
N ILE A 68 -20.59 11.52 17.85
CA ILE A 68 -22.05 11.76 17.85
C ILE A 68 -22.76 10.99 18.96
N PHE A 69 -22.42 9.72 19.14
CA PHE A 69 -23.12 8.83 20.06
C PHE A 69 -22.40 8.65 21.39
N HIS A 70 -21.11 9.02 21.47
CA HIS A 70 -20.27 8.84 22.65
C HIS A 70 -20.16 7.37 23.11
N ASP A 71 -20.53 6.45 22.23
CA ASP A 71 -20.54 5.00 22.47
C ASP A 71 -20.26 4.29 21.13
N PRO A 72 -19.04 3.78 20.92
CA PRO A 72 -18.67 3.16 19.66
C PRO A 72 -19.33 1.79 19.49
N SER A 73 -19.76 1.48 18.28
CA SER A 73 -20.38 0.20 17.96
C SER A 73 -19.36 -0.85 17.50
N THR A 74 -19.80 -2.11 17.39
CA THR A 74 -19.03 -3.18 16.76
C THR A 74 -19.05 -3.14 15.22
N GLY A 75 -19.83 -2.22 14.62
CA GLY A 75 -19.98 -2.10 13.17
C GLY A 75 -18.70 -1.69 12.44
N ALA A 76 -17.80 -0.97 13.11
CA ALA A 76 -16.53 -0.52 12.55
C ALA A 76 -15.41 -1.58 12.49
N SER A 77 -15.69 -2.84 12.86
CA SER A 77 -14.65 -3.88 12.98
C SER A 77 -13.86 -4.10 11.68
N ASN A 78 -14.56 -4.05 10.54
CA ASN A 78 -13.95 -4.25 9.22
C ASN A 78 -13.04 -3.09 8.84
N ASP A 79 -13.41 -1.87 9.20
CA ASP A 79 -12.64 -0.69 8.82
C ASP A 79 -11.41 -0.51 9.70
N ILE A 80 -11.52 -0.86 11.00
CA ILE A 80 -10.36 -1.01 11.89
C ILE A 80 -9.38 -2.06 11.35
N GLN A 81 -9.89 -3.21 10.87
CA GLN A 81 -9.03 -4.24 10.28
C GLN A 81 -8.28 -3.71 9.05
N LYS A 82 -8.98 -3.07 8.10
CA LYS A 82 -8.35 -2.48 6.90
C LYS A 82 -7.30 -1.42 7.25
N ALA A 83 -7.60 -0.55 8.21
CA ALA A 83 -6.66 0.47 8.67
C ALA A 83 -5.42 -0.19 9.31
N THR A 84 -5.62 -1.23 10.11
CA THR A 84 -4.55 -1.99 10.77
C THR A 84 -3.65 -2.70 9.76
N ASP A 85 -4.24 -3.34 8.74
CA ASP A 85 -3.49 -4.02 7.69
C ASP A 85 -2.65 -3.03 6.87
N THR A 86 -3.23 -1.86 6.56
CA THR A 86 -2.53 -0.78 5.86
C THR A 86 -1.36 -0.25 6.69
N ALA A 87 -1.59 0.06 7.97
CA ALA A 87 -0.55 0.51 8.89
C ALA A 87 0.58 -0.52 9.01
N ARG A 88 0.23 -1.81 9.12
CA ARG A 88 1.22 -2.89 9.20
C ARG A 88 2.06 -2.94 7.93
N LYS A 89 1.47 -2.90 6.74
CA LYS A 89 2.21 -2.85 5.45
C LYS A 89 3.11 -1.62 5.34
N MET A 90 2.64 -0.45 5.77
CA MET A 90 3.46 0.77 5.81
C MET A 90 4.74 0.56 6.62
N VAL A 91 4.64 -0.12 7.76
CA VAL A 91 5.77 -0.37 8.66
C VAL A 91 6.65 -1.53 8.18
N THR A 92 6.07 -2.67 7.79
CA THR A 92 6.81 -3.92 7.56
C THR A 92 7.17 -4.19 6.10
N GLU A 93 6.49 -3.58 5.14
CA GLU A 93 6.71 -3.84 3.71
C GLU A 93 7.26 -2.63 2.97
N TYR A 94 6.75 -1.44 3.29
CA TYR A 94 7.09 -0.21 2.56
C TYR A 94 8.18 0.63 3.23
N GLY A 95 8.61 0.27 4.44
CA GLY A 95 9.67 0.99 5.15
C GLY A 95 9.32 2.45 5.48
N MET A 96 8.03 2.73 5.72
CA MET A 96 7.49 4.07 5.99
C MET A 96 7.46 4.44 7.48
N SER A 97 8.23 3.71 8.31
CA SER A 97 8.53 4.07 9.71
C SER A 97 9.99 4.51 9.83
N ALA A 98 10.23 5.67 10.44
CA ALA A 98 11.57 6.16 10.71
C ALA A 98 12.30 5.32 11.78
N LYS A 99 11.55 4.71 12.71
CA LYS A 99 12.11 3.89 13.80
C LYS A 99 12.48 2.48 13.34
N VAL A 100 11.62 1.84 12.56
CA VAL A 100 11.90 0.52 11.97
C VAL A 100 12.91 0.64 10.82
N GLY A 101 12.80 1.72 10.05
CA GLY A 101 13.67 2.00 8.89
C GLY A 101 13.18 1.36 7.60
N SER A 102 13.96 1.51 6.54
CA SER A 102 13.64 1.04 5.19
C SER A 102 14.00 -0.44 5.01
N VAL A 103 13.47 -1.30 5.86
CA VAL A 103 13.66 -2.76 5.82
C VAL A 103 12.33 -3.46 5.55
N ARG A 104 12.37 -4.54 4.78
CA ARG A 104 11.21 -5.41 4.57
C ARG A 104 11.24 -6.54 5.60
N LEU A 105 10.26 -6.56 6.48
CA LEU A 105 10.09 -7.53 7.57
C LEU A 105 9.07 -8.62 7.25
N ALA A 106 8.23 -8.44 6.22
CA ALA A 106 7.21 -9.41 5.85
C ALA A 106 7.84 -10.78 5.51
N ALA A 107 7.32 -11.84 6.13
CA ALA A 107 7.66 -13.21 5.78
C ALA A 107 7.31 -13.46 4.31
N LYS A 108 8.16 -14.17 3.58
CA LYS A 108 7.78 -14.75 2.29
C LYS A 108 6.45 -15.49 2.49
N GLU A 109 5.46 -15.22 1.64
CA GLU A 109 4.27 -16.07 1.57
C GLU A 109 4.75 -17.52 1.50
N SER A 110 4.44 -18.29 2.54
CA SER A 110 4.68 -19.72 2.55
C SER A 110 3.80 -20.30 1.45
N ASP A 111 4.44 -20.86 0.42
CA ASP A 111 3.77 -21.51 -0.70
C ASP A 111 2.71 -22.50 -0.16
N PRO A 112 1.41 -22.33 -0.49
CA PRO A 112 0.34 -23.22 -0.04
C PRO A 112 0.58 -24.70 -0.41
N PHE A 113 1.45 -24.98 -1.38
CA PHE A 113 1.79 -26.33 -1.82
C PHE A 113 2.86 -27.03 -0.97
N LEU A 114 3.65 -26.29 -0.18
CA LEU A 114 4.76 -26.84 0.60
C LEU A 114 4.37 -27.15 2.05
N GLY A 115 3.17 -27.71 2.28
CA GLY A 115 2.79 -28.41 3.53
C GLY A 115 3.21 -27.72 4.84
N GLY A 116 3.31 -26.39 4.84
CA GLY A 116 3.96 -25.62 5.88
C GLY A 116 2.98 -25.44 7.03
N GLY A 117 3.27 -26.12 8.15
CA GLY A 117 2.51 -25.99 9.38
C GLY A 117 2.33 -24.53 9.80
N ALA A 118 1.24 -24.28 10.54
CA ALA A 118 0.83 -23.01 11.12
C ALA A 118 1.88 -22.39 12.07
N GLY A 119 2.98 -21.91 11.49
CA GLY A 119 4.16 -21.42 12.20
C GLY A 119 5.01 -20.55 11.28
N GLY A 120 4.39 -19.60 10.60
CA GLY A 120 5.09 -18.48 9.96
C GLY A 120 5.66 -17.56 11.05
N GLY A 121 6.74 -17.99 11.70
CA GLY A 121 7.45 -17.17 12.68
C GLY A 121 7.94 -15.88 12.02
N ASN A 122 7.73 -14.75 12.68
CA ASN A 122 8.35 -13.50 12.31
C ASN A 122 9.87 -13.72 12.21
N ASN A 123 10.49 -13.41 11.06
CA ASN A 123 11.93 -13.54 10.85
C ASN A 123 12.74 -12.41 11.55
N PHE A 124 12.22 -11.86 12.64
CA PHE A 124 12.78 -10.72 13.36
C PHE A 124 12.58 -10.90 14.88
N SER A 125 13.39 -10.19 15.66
CA SER A 125 13.42 -10.30 17.13
C SER A 125 12.12 -9.82 17.79
N ASP A 126 11.85 -10.27 19.01
CA ASP A 126 10.72 -9.78 19.81
C ASP A 126 10.77 -8.26 20.03
N GLU A 127 11.97 -7.70 20.14
CA GLU A 127 12.18 -6.25 20.23
C GLU A 127 11.71 -5.53 18.95
N MET A 128 12.02 -6.08 17.78
CA MET A 128 11.55 -5.55 16.50
C MET A 128 10.02 -5.72 16.38
N ALA A 129 9.46 -6.84 16.83
CA ALA A 129 8.00 -7.03 16.84
C ALA A 129 7.29 -6.00 17.70
N TYR A 130 7.79 -5.78 18.91
CA TYR A 130 7.29 -4.75 19.82
C TYR A 130 7.37 -3.35 19.21
N LEU A 131 8.47 -3.03 18.51
CA LEU A 131 8.62 -1.76 17.82
C LEU A 131 7.61 -1.60 16.66
N VAL A 132 7.40 -2.65 15.86
CA VAL A 132 6.40 -2.66 14.79
C VAL A 132 5.01 -2.39 15.35
N ASP A 133 4.62 -3.09 16.42
CA ASP A 133 3.28 -2.92 17.00
C ASP A 133 3.07 -1.52 17.58
N GLN A 134 4.11 -0.91 18.18
CA GLN A 134 4.05 0.50 18.60
C GLN A 134 3.84 1.46 17.43
N GLU A 135 4.56 1.27 16.33
CA GLU A 135 4.43 2.15 15.16
C GLU A 135 3.08 1.97 14.46
N VAL A 136 2.55 0.74 14.41
CA VAL A 136 1.19 0.48 13.90
C VAL A 136 0.14 1.15 14.76
N ALA A 137 0.22 1.03 16.09
CA ALA A 137 -0.70 1.69 17.01
C ALA A 137 -0.64 3.22 16.86
N ALA A 138 0.56 3.79 16.75
CA ALA A 138 0.74 5.23 16.56
C ALA A 138 0.12 5.74 15.25
N LEU A 139 0.26 4.98 14.15
CA LEU A 139 -0.36 5.34 12.86
C LEU A 139 -1.90 5.25 12.93
N LEU A 140 -2.43 4.24 13.60
CA LEU A 140 -3.88 4.07 13.79
C LEU A 140 -4.48 5.20 14.63
N GLU A 141 -3.81 5.58 15.72
CA GLU A 141 -4.23 6.70 16.56
C GLU A 141 -4.23 8.02 15.76
N GLN A 142 -3.15 8.30 15.03
CA GLN A 142 -3.07 9.49 14.17
C GLN A 142 -4.20 9.52 13.12
N ALA A 143 -4.51 8.39 12.50
CA ALA A 143 -5.60 8.29 11.52
C ALA A 143 -6.97 8.51 12.17
N HIS A 144 -7.18 7.99 13.38
CA HIS A 144 -8.41 8.21 14.14
C HIS A 144 -8.57 9.67 14.56
N ASP A 145 -7.52 10.27 15.13
CA ASP A 145 -7.50 11.68 15.54
C ASP A 145 -7.77 12.61 14.36
N GLU A 146 -7.13 12.35 13.22
CA GLU A 146 -7.34 13.16 12.02
C GLU A 146 -8.78 13.02 11.50
N ALA A 147 -9.35 11.81 11.49
CA ALA A 147 -10.75 11.60 11.16
C ALA A 147 -11.68 12.35 12.12
N TYR A 148 -11.42 12.26 13.43
CA TYR A 148 -12.21 12.94 14.46
C TYR A 148 -12.17 14.46 14.28
N GLU A 149 -10.98 15.04 14.07
CA GLU A 149 -10.81 16.47 13.80
C GLU A 149 -11.58 16.92 12.57
N ILE A 150 -11.49 16.17 11.46
CA ILE A 150 -12.23 16.47 10.23
C ILE A 150 -13.73 16.53 10.50
N LEU A 151 -14.27 15.53 11.21
CA LEU A 151 -15.69 15.40 11.48
C LEU A 151 -16.17 16.48 12.44
N ARG A 152 -15.40 16.78 13.50
CA ARG A 152 -15.67 17.88 14.42
C ARG A 152 -15.68 19.21 13.67
N ASP A 153 -14.65 19.45 12.86
CA ASP A 153 -14.48 20.70 12.15
C ASP A 153 -15.50 20.86 11.03
N ASN A 154 -16.15 19.80 10.55
CA ASN A 154 -17.19 19.81 9.50
C ASN A 154 -18.55 19.28 10.00
N ARG A 155 -18.85 19.50 11.29
CA ARG A 155 -20.04 18.92 11.94
C ARG A 155 -21.37 19.31 11.27
N ASP A 156 -21.48 20.55 10.81
CA ASP A 156 -22.60 21.07 10.03
C ASP A 156 -22.85 20.25 8.75
N VAL A 157 -21.77 19.93 8.01
CA VAL A 157 -21.85 19.13 6.79
C VAL A 157 -22.20 17.67 7.11
N LEU A 158 -21.65 17.11 8.19
CA LEU A 158 -21.93 15.74 8.62
C LEU A 158 -23.41 15.54 8.97
N ASP A 159 -23.99 16.50 9.69
CA ASP A 159 -25.40 16.46 10.09
C ASP A 159 -26.31 16.58 8.85
N ALA A 160 -26.00 17.51 7.94
CA ALA A 160 -26.73 17.65 6.67
C ALA A 160 -26.67 16.38 5.80
N LEU A 161 -25.48 15.78 5.68
CA LEU A 161 -25.27 14.54 4.97
C LEU A 161 -26.08 13.39 5.57
N SER A 162 -26.07 13.29 6.90
CA SER A 162 -26.76 12.22 7.62
C SER A 162 -28.28 12.34 7.49
N LEU A 163 -28.82 13.56 7.52
CA LEU A 163 -30.24 13.81 7.26
C LEU A 163 -30.63 13.41 5.83
N ALA A 164 -29.84 13.82 4.84
CA ALA A 164 -30.07 13.45 3.44
C ALA A 164 -30.02 11.93 3.22
N LEU A 165 -29.10 11.22 3.91
CA LEU A 165 -29.03 9.76 3.88
C LEU A 165 -30.24 9.09 4.52
N LEU A 166 -30.80 9.67 5.60
CA LEU A 166 -32.02 9.14 6.22
C LEU A 166 -33.26 9.35 5.34
N GLU A 167 -33.30 10.42 4.55
CA GLU A 167 -34.42 10.71 3.65
C GLU A 167 -34.36 9.89 2.35
N LYS A 168 -33.20 9.82 1.71
CA LYS A 168 -33.05 9.19 0.38
C LYS A 168 -32.48 7.78 0.41
N GLU A 169 -31.93 7.34 1.55
CA GLU A 169 -31.22 6.06 1.77
C GLU A 169 -29.94 5.86 0.93
N THR A 170 -29.85 6.49 -0.23
CA THR A 170 -28.73 6.48 -1.17
C THR A 170 -28.55 7.87 -1.76
N LEU A 171 -27.31 8.36 -1.76
CA LEU A 171 -26.90 9.62 -2.38
C LEU A 171 -25.90 9.32 -3.50
N LEU A 172 -26.04 10.04 -4.62
CA LEU A 172 -25.16 9.94 -5.79
C LEU A 172 -24.36 11.23 -5.97
N GLU A 173 -23.44 11.24 -6.93
CA GLU A 173 -22.52 12.36 -7.22
C GLU A 173 -23.14 13.75 -7.15
N ASN A 174 -24.32 13.97 -7.76
CA ASN A 174 -24.96 15.28 -7.76
C ASN A 174 -25.43 15.71 -6.36
N ASP A 175 -26.04 14.80 -5.60
CA ASP A 175 -26.46 15.09 -4.22
C ASP A 175 -25.24 15.40 -3.34
N LEU A 176 -24.17 14.62 -3.53
CA LEU A 176 -22.93 14.75 -2.78
C LEU A 176 -22.19 16.05 -3.13
N ALA A 177 -22.20 16.47 -4.38
CA ALA A 177 -21.59 17.72 -4.81
C ALA A 177 -22.23 18.94 -4.12
N GLU A 178 -23.56 18.93 -3.97
CA GLU A 178 -24.28 19.99 -3.25
C GLU A 178 -23.92 20.01 -1.76
N ILE A 179 -23.96 18.84 -1.10
CA ILE A 179 -23.67 18.72 0.33
C ILE A 179 -22.20 19.04 0.62
N PHE A 180 -21.28 18.59 -0.24
CA PHE A 180 -19.84 18.76 -0.04
C PHE A 180 -19.29 20.13 -0.45
N ALA A 181 -20.12 21.01 -1.03
CA ALA A 181 -19.70 22.36 -1.39
C ALA A 181 -19.16 23.16 -0.19
N GLY A 182 -19.64 22.87 1.02
CA GLY A 182 -19.22 23.53 2.27
C GLY A 182 -18.05 22.86 3.00
N VAL A 183 -17.46 21.78 2.47
CA VAL A 183 -16.43 21.01 3.18
C VAL A 183 -15.15 21.81 3.35
N ARG A 184 -14.73 21.94 4.61
CA ARG A 184 -13.44 22.49 5.02
C ARG A 184 -12.39 21.41 4.86
N LYS A 185 -11.56 21.58 3.83
CA LYS A 185 -10.43 20.69 3.52
C LYS A 185 -9.34 20.78 4.59
N ARG A 186 -8.69 19.65 4.87
CA ARG A 186 -7.48 19.64 5.71
C ARG A 186 -6.31 20.35 5.02
N PRO A 187 -5.37 20.92 5.82
CA PRO A 187 -4.10 21.37 5.28
C PRO A 187 -3.34 20.19 4.65
N GLU A 188 -2.45 20.51 3.71
CA GLU A 188 -1.53 19.50 3.18
C GLU A 188 -0.58 19.03 4.27
N ARG A 189 -0.33 17.72 4.32
CA ARG A 189 0.65 17.17 5.27
C ARG A 189 2.05 17.61 4.87
N ASP A 190 2.84 17.93 5.88
CA ASP A 190 4.26 18.24 5.72
C ASP A 190 5.01 17.08 5.05
N HIS A 191 6.12 17.42 4.39
CA HIS A 191 6.98 16.41 3.78
C HIS A 191 7.48 15.40 4.80
N TRP A 192 7.36 14.12 4.46
CA TRP A 192 7.90 13.05 5.28
C TRP A 192 9.35 12.73 4.92
N TYR A 193 10.21 12.69 5.93
CA TYR A 193 11.58 12.23 5.83
C TYR A 193 11.83 11.10 6.82
N SER A 194 12.57 10.06 6.40
CA SER A 194 12.90 8.94 7.29
C SER A 194 13.90 9.33 8.40
N LYS A 195 14.46 10.54 8.36
CA LYS A 195 15.31 11.14 9.41
C LYS A 195 15.07 12.64 9.44
N SER A 196 15.08 13.23 10.63
CA SER A 196 14.78 14.66 10.85
C SER A 196 15.83 15.62 10.29
N ASN A 197 17.05 15.16 10.04
CA ASN A 197 18.16 15.98 9.53
C ASN A 197 18.31 15.95 8.00
N ARG A 198 17.27 15.51 7.28
CA ARG A 198 17.27 15.46 5.81
C ARG A 198 16.59 16.72 5.27
N GLU A 199 17.34 17.49 4.50
CA GLU A 199 16.84 18.71 3.90
C GLU A 199 16.19 18.45 2.52
N PRO A 200 15.10 19.14 2.17
CA PRO A 200 14.54 19.11 0.83
C PRO A 200 15.55 19.62 -0.21
N SER A 201 15.58 18.99 -1.39
CA SER A 201 16.27 19.57 -2.54
C SER A 201 15.51 20.80 -3.04
N ALA A 202 16.22 21.92 -3.22
CA ALA A 202 15.67 23.13 -3.83
C ALA A 202 15.47 23.00 -5.36
N LEU A 203 16.10 22.02 -5.99
CA LEU A 203 15.92 21.75 -7.42
C LEU A 203 14.65 20.92 -7.64
N PRO A 204 13.73 21.36 -8.52
CA PRO A 204 12.51 20.62 -8.81
C PRO A 204 12.80 19.32 -9.58
N PRO A 205 11.86 18.36 -9.60
CA PRO A 205 11.95 17.19 -10.47
C PRO A 205 12.15 17.58 -11.94
N VAL A 206 12.88 16.75 -12.69
CA VAL A 206 13.11 16.96 -14.12
C VAL A 206 11.77 16.99 -14.84
N LYS A 207 11.49 18.10 -15.54
CA LYS A 207 10.31 18.19 -16.40
C LYS A 207 10.55 17.30 -17.62
N VAL A 208 9.82 16.19 -17.72
CA VAL A 208 9.69 15.49 -18.99
C VAL A 208 8.84 16.39 -19.91
N ALA A 209 9.42 16.85 -21.01
CA ALA A 209 8.60 17.35 -22.11
C ALA A 209 7.69 16.17 -22.51
N LYS A 210 6.38 16.36 -22.44
CA LYS A 210 5.46 15.43 -23.11
C LYS A 210 5.98 15.33 -24.54
N ALA A 211 6.53 14.18 -24.92
CA ALA A 211 6.76 13.90 -26.32
C ALA A 211 5.36 13.99 -26.94
N GLU A 212 5.14 15.03 -27.73
CA GLU A 212 4.11 14.98 -28.75
C GLU A 212 4.39 13.69 -29.51
N ALA A 213 3.48 12.73 -29.39
CA ALA A 213 3.49 11.53 -30.19
C ALA A 213 3.26 11.97 -31.63
N ASP A 214 4.31 12.42 -32.29
CA ASP A 214 4.38 12.46 -33.74
C ASP A 214 4.47 10.98 -34.16
N GLU A 215 3.38 10.48 -34.72
CA GLU A 215 3.31 9.14 -35.32
C GLU A 215 4.24 9.10 -36.54
N THR A 216 5.54 9.01 -36.31
CA THR A 216 6.46 8.55 -37.35
C THR A 216 6.37 7.03 -37.42
N PRO A 217 6.06 6.43 -38.58
CA PRO A 217 6.05 4.98 -38.73
C PRO A 217 7.44 4.45 -38.39
N VAL A 218 7.50 3.52 -37.44
CA VAL A 218 8.71 2.75 -37.18
C VAL A 218 8.81 1.73 -38.32
N ASP A 219 9.75 1.95 -39.25
CA ASP A 219 10.14 0.90 -40.18
C ASP A 219 10.69 -0.28 -39.38
N GLU A 220 10.04 -1.42 -39.47
CA GLU A 220 10.47 -2.68 -38.86
C GLU A 220 11.79 -3.15 -39.49
N GLU A 221 12.92 -2.89 -38.83
CA GLU A 221 14.12 -3.67 -39.08
C GLU A 221 14.06 -5.02 -38.32
N PRO A 222 14.48 -6.12 -38.95
CA PRO A 222 14.24 -7.46 -38.42
C PRO A 222 15.10 -7.73 -37.17
N ILE A 223 14.44 -8.29 -36.17
CA ILE A 223 15.02 -8.71 -34.89
C ILE A 223 16.11 -9.77 -35.14
N VAL A 224 17.35 -9.46 -34.80
CA VAL A 224 18.45 -10.44 -34.75
C VAL A 224 18.13 -11.47 -33.66
N GLN A 225 17.90 -12.72 -34.06
CA GLN A 225 17.66 -13.83 -33.15
C GLN A 225 18.87 -14.03 -32.23
N GLN A 226 18.63 -14.15 -30.92
CA GLN A 226 19.65 -14.54 -29.96
C GLN A 226 20.13 -15.97 -30.28
N PRO A 227 21.44 -16.27 -30.15
CA PRO A 227 21.93 -17.62 -30.35
C PRO A 227 21.42 -18.54 -29.25
N THR A 228 20.76 -19.62 -29.65
CA THR A 228 20.35 -20.72 -28.79
C THR A 228 21.58 -21.49 -28.32
N VAL A 229 21.73 -21.65 -27.00
CA VAL A 229 22.70 -22.57 -26.41
C VAL A 229 22.14 -23.99 -26.49
N ASP A 230 22.76 -24.84 -27.30
CA ASP A 230 22.39 -26.25 -27.40
C ASP A 230 22.79 -27.02 -26.11
N PRO A 231 22.00 -28.03 -25.68
CA PRO A 231 22.34 -28.85 -24.53
C PRO A 231 23.56 -29.74 -24.82
N MET A 232 24.44 -29.85 -23.83
CA MET A 232 25.69 -30.63 -23.90
C MET A 232 25.42 -32.15 -23.95
N ASP A 233 25.82 -32.81 -25.03
CA ASP A 233 25.78 -34.29 -25.20
C ASP A 233 27.16 -34.91 -24.88
N PRO A 234 27.28 -35.93 -24.00
CA PRO A 234 28.55 -36.46 -23.54
C PRO A 234 29.04 -37.59 -24.46
N GLY A 235 29.95 -37.28 -25.38
CA GLY A 235 30.46 -38.31 -26.29
C GLY A 235 31.63 -37.89 -27.18
N ASN A 236 32.84 -38.14 -26.68
CA ASN A 236 34.10 -38.33 -27.42
C ASN A 236 34.94 -37.09 -27.85
N PRO A 237 36.28 -37.22 -27.86
CA PRO A 237 37.24 -36.11 -27.73
C PRO A 237 37.78 -35.61 -29.07
N HIS A 238 38.21 -34.35 -29.12
CA HIS A 238 38.93 -33.78 -30.27
C HIS A 238 40.44 -33.61 -30.00
N PRO A 239 41.30 -33.82 -31.01
CA PRO A 239 42.74 -33.94 -30.86
C PRO A 239 43.50 -32.62 -31.04
N GLY A 240 44.62 -32.51 -30.32
CA GLY A 240 45.86 -31.99 -30.89
C GLY A 240 46.28 -30.55 -30.55
N ALA A 241 47.08 -30.40 -29.49
CA ALA A 241 48.25 -29.51 -29.52
C ALA A 241 49.37 -30.14 -28.65
N ALA A 242 50.51 -30.37 -29.28
CA ALA A 242 51.67 -31.11 -28.76
C ALA A 242 52.44 -30.36 -27.66
N GLY A 243 53.03 -31.12 -26.73
CA GLY A 243 53.94 -30.63 -25.68
C GLY A 243 55.36 -30.28 -26.18
N PRO A 244 56.32 -30.07 -25.25
CA PRO A 244 57.30 -31.15 -25.09
C PRO A 244 57.76 -31.46 -23.65
N ALA A 245 58.09 -32.75 -23.50
CA ALA A 245 59.22 -33.36 -22.79
C ALA A 245 59.27 -33.42 -21.25
N GLY A 246 59.26 -34.67 -20.75
CA GLY A 246 60.04 -35.08 -19.57
C GLY A 246 59.35 -36.06 -18.63
N ASN A 247 59.49 -37.36 -18.88
CA ASN A 247 59.36 -38.44 -17.89
C ASN A 247 60.72 -39.19 -17.88
N PRO A 248 61.14 -39.93 -16.83
CA PRO A 248 60.32 -41.01 -16.26
C PRO A 248 60.55 -41.33 -14.75
N ASP A 249 59.83 -42.37 -14.30
CA ASP A 249 60.10 -43.26 -13.16
C ASP A 249 59.71 -42.82 -11.74
N VAL A 250 58.57 -43.33 -11.24
CA VAL A 250 58.55 -44.44 -10.26
C VAL A 250 57.17 -45.11 -10.15
N ASP A 251 57.22 -46.42 -9.91
CA ASP A 251 56.25 -47.53 -10.07
C ASP A 251 55.02 -47.49 -9.12
N PRO A 252 53.84 -48.04 -9.53
CA PRO A 252 52.65 -48.20 -8.70
C PRO A 252 52.49 -49.63 -8.12
N LEU A 253 51.77 -49.74 -7.01
CA LEU A 253 51.21 -50.94 -6.36
C LEU A 253 52.10 -51.75 -5.39
N GLY A 254 51.62 -51.81 -4.14
CA GLY A 254 51.83 -52.95 -3.22
C GLY A 254 51.77 -52.54 -1.75
N GLY A 255 50.74 -52.98 -1.00
CA GLY A 255 50.51 -52.72 0.44
C GLY A 255 51.51 -53.47 1.37
N PRO A 256 51.13 -54.19 2.46
CA PRO A 256 49.85 -54.29 3.20
C PRO A 256 49.98 -54.35 4.76
N ARG A 257 48.86 -54.14 5.48
CA ARG A 257 48.25 -54.94 6.59
C ARG A 257 47.46 -54.07 7.56
#